data_AF-A0A843J931-F1
#
_entry.id   AF-A0A843J931-F1
#
_cell.length_a   1.000
_cell.length_b   1.000
_cell.length_c   1.000
_cell.angle_alpha   90.00
_cell.angle_beta   90.00
_cell.angle_gamma   90.00
#
_symmetry.space_group_name_H-M   'P 1'
#
loop_
_entity.id
_entity.type
_entity.pdbx_description
1 polymer ?
#
loop_
_entity_poly.entity_id
_entity_poly.type
_entity_poly.pdbx_seq_one_letter_code
_entity_poly.pdbx_strand_id
1 'polypeptide(L)'
;MKGESDMISIEEKRTQRKDLDLYMTVHPDGITTLEAMVNLGIACLPKRISEMIEMGYPIIKTPEYKLDERGKVIKRYIRYKKVS
;
A
#
# COMPACT_ATOMS: atom_id res chain seq x y z
N MET A 1 23.65 -17.49 9.83
CA MET A 1 22.87 -17.73 8.60
C MET A 1 22.41 -16.37 8.11
N LYS A 2 23.04 -15.85 7.05
CA LYS A 2 22.78 -14.50 6.51
C LYS A 2 21.63 -14.64 5.51
N GLY A 3 20.59 -13.83 5.68
CA GLY A 3 19.31 -13.95 4.98
C GLY A 3 19.45 -13.98 3.47
N GLU A 4 18.99 -15.08 2.88
CA GLU A 4 18.49 -15.08 1.51
C GLU A 4 17.23 -14.23 1.53
N SER A 5 17.37 -12.95 1.19
CA SER A 5 16.24 -12.10 0.90
C SER A 5 15.50 -12.73 -0.28
N ASP A 6 14.30 -13.27 -0.05
CA ASP A 6 13.39 -13.73 -1.10
C ASP A 6 13.26 -12.64 -2.17
N MET A 7 14.03 -12.79 -3.25
CA MET A 7 14.02 -11.85 -4.36
C MET A 7 12.73 -12.06 -5.14
N ILE A 8 11.70 -11.27 -4.81
CA ILE A 8 10.48 -11.22 -5.60
C ILE A 8 10.80 -10.93 -7.08
N SER A 9 10.27 -11.78 -7.96
CA SER A 9 10.54 -11.71 -9.40
C SER A 9 10.00 -10.42 -10.03
N ILE A 10 10.55 -10.03 -11.18
CA ILE A 10 10.06 -8.84 -11.91
C ILE A 10 8.59 -9.02 -12.32
N GLU A 11 8.20 -10.24 -12.69
CA GLU A 11 6.84 -10.58 -13.09
C GLU A 11 5.86 -10.44 -11.92
N GLU A 12 6.22 -10.96 -10.75
CA GLU A 12 5.40 -10.83 -9.56
C GLU A 12 5.24 -9.36 -9.13
N LYS A 13 6.30 -8.54 -9.22
CA LYS A 13 6.18 -7.09 -9.00
C LYS A 13 5.22 -6.44 -9.98
N ARG A 14 5.18 -6.88 -11.25
CA ARG A 14 4.23 -6.37 -12.25
C ARG A 14 2.80 -6.76 -11.89
N THR A 15 2.57 -8.01 -11.50
CA THR A 15 1.26 -8.50 -11.06
C THR A 15 0.77 -7.74 -9.83
N GLN A 16 1.60 -7.59 -8.80
CA GLN A 16 1.26 -6.81 -7.60
C GLN A 16 0.85 -5.36 -7.91
N ARG A 17 1.52 -4.69 -8.86
CA ARG A 17 1.15 -3.32 -9.26
C ARG A 17 -0.19 -3.28 -10.02
N LYS A 18 -0.46 -4.28 -10.86
CA LYS A 18 -1.76 -4.39 -11.55
C LYS A 18 -2.89 -4.65 -10.56
N ASP A 19 -2.68 -5.55 -9.61
CA ASP A 19 -3.67 -5.87 -8.58
C ASP A 19 -3.93 -4.66 -7.67
N LEU A 20 -2.89 -3.90 -7.33
CA LEU A 20 -3.03 -2.63 -6.61
C LEU A 20 -3.83 -1.59 -7.40
N ASP A 21 -3.55 -1.44 -8.70
CA ASP A 21 -4.27 -0.50 -9.54
C ASP A 21 -5.76 -0.84 -9.65
N LEU A 22 -6.06 -2.12 -9.87
CA LEU A 22 -7.44 -2.62 -9.89
C LEU A 22 -8.12 -2.42 -8.54
N TYR A 23 -7.46 -2.79 -7.44
CA TYR A 23 -7.99 -2.62 -6.09
C TYR A 23 -8.31 -1.15 -5.81
N MET A 24 -7.40 -0.21 -6.05
CA MET A 24 -7.66 1.22 -5.79
C MET A 24 -8.70 1.83 -6.72
N THR A 25 -8.95 1.23 -7.88
CA THR A 25 -10.03 1.64 -8.78
C THR A 25 -11.40 1.21 -8.23
N VAL A 26 -11.47 0.04 -7.59
CA VAL A 26 -12.69 -0.48 -6.95
C VAL A 26 -12.91 0.12 -5.55
N HIS A 27 -11.83 0.44 -4.84
CA HIS A 27 -11.80 0.95 -3.47
C HIS A 27 -11.29 2.40 -3.45
N PRO A 28 -12.17 3.39 -3.69
CA PRO A 28 -11.79 4.79 -3.83
C PRO A 28 -11.37 5.45 -2.51
N ASP A 29 -11.59 4.80 -1.38
CA ASP A 29 -11.04 5.19 -0.07
C ASP A 29 -9.52 4.97 0.00
N GLY A 30 -9.01 4.00 -0.76
CA GLY A 30 -7.58 3.67 -0.82
C GLY A 30 -7.22 2.48 0.06
N ILE A 31 -5.93 2.21 0.21
CA ILE A 31 -5.42 1.01 0.86
C ILE A 31 -4.28 1.34 1.84
N THR A 32 -4.24 0.64 2.97
CA THR A 32 -3.16 0.67 3.96
C THR A 32 -2.24 -0.52 3.79
N THR A 33 -1.05 -0.47 4.40
CA THR A 33 -0.08 -1.59 4.34
C THR A 33 -0.66 -2.91 4.85
N LEU A 34 -1.49 -2.87 5.91
CA LEU A 34 -2.10 -4.08 6.46
C LEU A 34 -3.15 -4.66 5.50
N GLU A 35 -4.02 -3.81 4.93
CA GLU A 35 -5.02 -4.25 3.95
C GLU A 35 -4.36 -4.81 2.69
N ALA A 36 -3.26 -4.21 2.21
CA ALA A 36 -2.52 -4.75 1.06
C ALA A 36 -1.92 -6.13 1.35
N MET A 37 -1.41 -6.35 2.55
CA MET A 37 -0.90 -7.66 2.95
C MET A 37 -2.02 -8.70 3.03
N VAL A 38 -3.15 -8.36 3.66
CA VAL A 38 -4.28 -9.28 3.89
C VAL A 38 -5.05 -9.58 2.60
N ASN A 39 -5.36 -8.55 1.81
CA ASN A 39 -6.23 -8.66 0.65
C ASN A 39 -5.48 -9.03 -0.63
N LEU A 40 -4.22 -8.59 -0.78
CA LEU A 40 -3.44 -8.72 -2.02
C LEU A 40 -2.13 -9.52 -1.84
N GLY A 41 -1.79 -9.95 -0.63
CA GLY A 41 -0.50 -10.62 -0.36
C GLY A 41 0.73 -9.71 -0.51
N ILE A 42 0.54 -8.38 -0.51
CA ILE A 42 1.63 -7.43 -0.76
C ILE A 42 2.24 -6.97 0.57
N ALA A 43 3.35 -7.61 0.96
CA ALA A 43 4.06 -7.25 2.20
C ALA A 43 4.70 -5.84 2.15
N CYS A 44 5.22 -5.44 0.98
CA CYS A 44 5.98 -4.19 0.81
C CYS A 44 5.19 -3.12 0.05
N LEU A 45 3.98 -2.78 0.52
CA LEU A 45 3.12 -1.78 -0.12
C LEU A 45 3.85 -0.45 -0.41
N PRO A 46 4.58 0.19 0.53
CA PRO A 46 5.20 1.49 0.26
C PRO A 46 6.18 1.46 -0.92
N LYS A 47 6.86 0.33 -1.14
CA LYS A 47 7.77 0.17 -2.28
C LYS A 47 7.02 0.09 -3.60
N ARG A 48 5.92 -0.68 -3.67
CA ARG A 48 5.08 -0.77 -4.88
C ARG A 48 4.43 0.57 -5.21
N ILE A 49 3.97 1.31 -4.20
CA ILE A 49 3.44 2.67 -4.39
C ILE A 49 4.51 3.61 -4.94
N SER A 50 5.74 3.59 -4.42
CA SER A 50 6.84 4.43 -4.94
C SER A 50 7.05 4.18 -6.43
N GLU A 51 7.11 2.91 -6.83
CA GLU A 51 7.28 2.52 -8.24
C GLU A 51 6.10 2.96 -9.10
N MET A 52 4.86 2.85 -8.61
CA MET A 52 3.69 3.33 -9.34
C MET A 52 3.71 4.85 -9.51
N ILE A 53 4.11 5.61 -8.48
CA ILE A 53 4.28 7.07 -8.59
C ILE A 53 5.38 7.41 -9.61
N GLU A 54 6.51 6.71 -9.60
CA GLU A 54 7.59 6.86 -10.59
C GLU A 54 7.10 6.53 -12.02
N MET A 55 6.13 5.63 -12.17
CA MET A 55 5.46 5.31 -13.42
C MET A 55 4.34 6.30 -13.81
N GLY A 56 4.10 7.35 -13.02
CA GLY A 56 3.11 8.39 -13.31
C GLY A 56 1.71 8.12 -12.77
N TYR A 57 1.52 7.15 -11.88
CA TYR A 57 0.21 6.91 -11.26
C TYR A 57 -0.11 8.03 -10.26
N PRO A 58 -1.30 8.65 -10.35
CA PRO A 58 -1.69 9.74 -9.47
C PRO A 58 -2.10 9.19 -8.10
N ILE A 59 -1.15 8.95 -7.20
CA ILE A 59 -1.39 8.38 -5.87
C ILE A 59 -1.01 9.37 -4.77
N ILE A 60 -1.95 9.65 -3.86
CA ILE A 60 -1.73 10.46 -2.66
C ILE A 60 -1.55 9.59 -1.41
N LYS A 61 -0.93 10.18 -0.39
CA LYS A 61 -0.66 9.55 0.92
C LYS A 61 -1.39 10.34 2.01
N THR A 62 -2.36 9.72 2.67
CA THR A 62 -3.14 10.36 3.73
C THR A 62 -2.83 9.69 5.07
N PRO A 63 -2.35 10.43 6.09
CA PRO A 63 -2.20 9.88 7.42
C PRO A 63 -3.58 9.72 8.08
N GLU A 64 -3.85 8.53 8.61
CA GLU A 64 -5.02 8.23 9.40
C GLU A 64 -4.60 7.96 10.85
N TYR A 65 -5.42 8.44 11.77
CA TYR A 65 -5.17 8.37 13.20
C TYR A 65 -6.31 7.62 13.86
N LYS A 66 -5.97 6.62 14.66
CA LYS A 66 -6.90 6.02 15.62
C LYS A 66 -6.72 6.73 16.95
N LEU A 67 -7.81 7.26 17.49
CA LEU A 67 -7.86 7.90 18.79
C LEU A 67 -8.39 6.91 19.84
N ASP A 68 -7.98 7.06 21.10
CA ASP A 68 -8.65 6.44 22.23
C ASP A 68 -9.90 7.23 22.65
N GLU A 69 -10.60 6.72 23.67
CA GLU A 69 -11.80 7.34 24.25
C GLU A 69 -11.54 8.75 24.82
N ARG A 70 -10.27 9.11 25.03
CA ARG A 70 -9.83 10.41 25.56
C ARG A 70 -9.33 11.35 24.45
N GLY A 71 -9.47 10.96 23.18
CA GLY A 71 -9.02 11.73 22.03
C GLY A 71 -7.50 11.68 21.77
N LYS A 72 -6.75 10.81 22.46
CA LYS A 72 -5.31 10.67 22.26
C LYS A 72 -5.02 9.71 21.11
N VAL A 73 -4.09 10.08 20.23
CA VAL A 73 -3.63 9.21 19.14
C VAL A 73 -2.98 7.95 19.70
N ILE A 74 -3.54 6.78 19.37
CA ILE A 74 -3.01 5.46 19.75
C ILE A 74 -2.36 4.72 18.58
N LYS A 75 -2.79 4.98 17.34
CA LYS A 75 -2.16 4.42 16.14
C LYS A 75 -2.18 5.44 15.01
N ARG A 76 -1.12 5.41 14.21
CA ARG A 76 -1.00 6.18 12.96
C ARG A 76 -0.73 5.20 11.83
N TYR A 77 -1.51 5.29 10.76
CA TYR A 77 -1.33 4.53 9.54
C TYR A 77 -1.37 5.47 8.34
N ILE A 78 -0.85 5.01 7.20
CA ILE A 78 -0.89 5.76 5.95
C ILE A 78 -1.84 5.02 5.02
N ARG A 79 -2.84 5.72 4.51
CA ARG A 79 -3.71 5.25 3.44
C ARG A 79 -3.22 5.82 2.12
N TYR A 80 -3.05 4.95 1.13
CA TYR A 80 -2.64 5.29 -0.22
C TYR A 80 -3.87 5.26 -1.13
N LYS A 81 -4.14 6.36 -1.81
CA LYS A 81 -5.35 6.51 -2.63
C LYS A 81 -4.97 6.99 -4.03
N LYS A 82 -5.54 6.36 -5.06
CA LYS A 82 -5.49 6.85 -6.43
C LYS A 82 -6.44 8.05 -6.57
N VAL A 83 -5.97 9.15 -7.15
CA VAL A 83 -6.76 10.34 -7.45
C VAL A 83 -6.93 10.44 -8.96
N SER A 84 -8.17 10.59 -9.42
CA SER A 84 -8.48 10.78 -10.84
C SER A 84 -8.30 12.23 -11.26
#